data_AF-A0A239JL21-F1
#
_entry.id   AF-A0A239JL21-F1
#
_cell.length_a   1.000
_cell.length_b   1.000
_cell.length_c   1.000
_cell.angle_alpha   90.00
_cell.angle_beta   90.00
_cell.angle_gamma   90.00
#
_symmetry.space_group_name_H-M   'P 1'
#
loop_
_entity.id
_entity.type
_entity.pdbx_description
1 polymer ?
#
loop_
_entity_poly.entity_id
_entity_poly.type
_entity_poly.pdbx_seq_one_letter_code
_entity_poly.pdbx_strand_id
1 'polypeptide(L)'
;MPAKKRRERRRVDHDAALKAWSMVFRSGFDFLHTLERAGLPVDGRLQPARAEAEAAWRALRGDFLTRYPPQEGRLWWAQREFD
;
A
#
# COMPACT_ATOMS: atom_id res chain seq x y z
N MET A 1 -31.46 24.62 10.61
CA MET A 1 -31.15 23.25 10.14
C MET A 1 -31.53 23.16 8.66
N PRO A 2 -30.79 22.51 7.74
CA PRO A 2 -29.71 21.54 7.90
C PRO A 2 -28.36 22.00 7.31
N ALA A 3 -27.26 21.70 8.00
CA ALA A 3 -25.91 21.89 7.47
C ALA A 3 -25.66 20.85 6.36
N LYS A 4 -25.47 21.34 5.12
CA LYS A 4 -24.95 20.54 4.01
C LYS A 4 -23.55 20.07 4.39
N LYS A 5 -23.45 18.87 4.99
CA LYS A 5 -22.17 18.19 5.24
C LYS A 5 -21.52 17.95 3.88
N ARG A 6 -20.66 18.88 3.46
CA ARG A 6 -19.68 18.64 2.41
C ARG A 6 -18.91 17.41 2.85
N ARG A 7 -19.14 16.29 2.16
CA ARG A 7 -18.29 15.11 2.21
C ARG A 7 -16.93 15.59 1.72
N GLU A 8 -16.10 16.09 2.63
CA GLU A 8 -14.68 16.22 2.39
C GLU A 8 -14.24 14.86 1.89
N ARG A 9 -13.89 14.80 0.60
CA ARG A 9 -13.19 13.66 0.03
C ARG A 9 -11.96 13.52 0.93
N ARG A 10 -12.03 12.59 1.88
CA ARG A 10 -10.89 12.22 2.74
C ARG A 10 -9.74 12.06 1.76
N ARG A 11 -8.78 12.98 1.78
CA ARG A 11 -7.47 12.73 1.20
C ARG A 11 -7.08 11.42 1.86
N VAL A 12 -7.07 10.34 1.07
CA VAL A 12 -6.57 9.06 1.56
C VAL A 12 -5.21 9.40 2.10
N ASP A 13 -5.05 9.26 3.42
CA ASP A 13 -3.86 9.74 4.10
C ASP A 13 -2.69 8.95 3.53
N HIS A 14 -1.82 9.65 2.80
CA HIS A 14 -0.77 9.02 1.98
C HIS A 14 0.20 8.24 2.87
N ASP A 15 0.43 8.71 4.09
CA ASP A 15 1.24 7.99 5.09
C ASP A 15 0.51 6.75 5.62
N ALA A 16 -0.81 6.85 5.88
CA ALA A 16 -1.61 5.68 6.26
C ALA A 16 -1.63 4.61 5.15
N ALA A 17 -1.75 5.01 3.90
CA ALA A 17 -1.66 4.11 2.74
C ALA A 17 -0.27 3.49 2.63
N LEU A 18 0.78 4.30 2.71
CA LEU A 18 2.17 3.82 2.70
C LEU A 18 2.44 2.81 3.83
N LYS A 19 1.94 3.09 5.03
CA LYS A 19 2.06 2.20 6.18
C LYS A 19 1.36 0.87 5.93
N ALA A 20 0.13 0.89 5.42
CA ALA A 20 -0.64 -0.30 5.10
C ALA A 20 0.03 -1.16 4.02
N TRP A 21 0.50 -0.53 2.95
CA TRP A 21 1.14 -1.22 1.83
C TRP A 21 2.61 -1.60 2.08
N SER A 22 3.27 -1.02 3.08
CA SER A 22 4.69 -1.25 3.35
C SER A 22 5.07 -2.72 3.52
N MET A 23 4.19 -3.54 4.13
CA MET A 23 4.46 -4.97 4.36
C MET A 23 4.39 -5.76 3.06
N VAL A 24 3.40 -5.46 2.23
CA VAL A 24 3.24 -6.03 0.89
C VAL A 24 4.40 -5.62 0.00
N PHE A 25 4.80 -4.35 -0.01
CA PHE A 25 5.92 -3.93 -0.86
C PHE A 25 7.22 -4.65 -0.54
N ARG A 26 7.46 -4.95 0.73
CA ARG A 26 8.64 -5.69 1.18
C ARG A 26 8.58 -7.18 0.84
N SER A 27 7.43 -7.82 1.00
CA SER A 27 7.32 -9.29 1.06
C SER A 27 6.33 -9.94 0.10
N GLY A 28 5.43 -9.17 -0.52
CA GLY A 28 4.30 -9.66 -1.32
C GLY A 28 3.06 -10.04 -0.52
N PHE A 29 3.15 -10.03 0.81
CA PHE A 29 2.09 -10.49 1.71
C PHE A 29 1.76 -9.42 2.75
N ASP A 30 0.51 -9.41 3.18
CA ASP A 30 0.01 -8.59 4.29
C ASP A 30 -0.19 -9.46 5.53
N PHE A 31 0.91 -9.85 6.18
CA PHE A 31 0.88 -10.72 7.37
C PHE A 31 0.09 -10.16 8.56
N LEU A 32 -0.19 -8.86 8.56
CA LEU A 32 -0.88 -8.17 9.65
C LEU A 32 -2.33 -7.81 9.32
N HIS A 33 -2.85 -8.27 8.17
CA HIS A 33 -4.19 -7.93 7.69
C HIS A 33 -4.43 -6.40 7.66
N THR A 34 -3.36 -5.63 7.44
CA THR A 34 -3.35 -4.18 7.42
C THR A 34 -4.15 -3.63 6.25
N LEU A 35 -4.11 -4.32 5.11
CA LEU A 35 -4.88 -4.00 3.92
C LEU A 35 -6.36 -4.26 4.15
N GLU A 36 -6.74 -5.40 4.73
CA GLU A 36 -8.15 -5.67 5.05
C GLU A 36 -8.72 -4.63 6.02
N ARG A 37 -7.94 -4.25 7.02
CA ARG A 37 -8.30 -3.17 7.96
C ARG A 37 -8.37 -1.80 7.30
N ALA A 38 -7.64 -1.58 6.21
CA ALA A 38 -7.74 -0.40 5.36
C ALA A 38 -8.89 -0.49 4.33
N GLY A 39 -9.64 -1.61 4.30
CA GLY A 39 -10.75 -1.85 3.38
C GLY A 39 -10.34 -2.42 2.02
N LEU A 40 -9.09 -2.89 1.89
CA LEU A 40 -8.57 -3.52 0.69
C LEU A 40 -8.66 -5.05 0.83
N PRO A 41 -9.32 -5.75 -0.10
CA PRO A 41 -9.43 -7.19 -0.03
C PRO A 41 -8.08 -7.86 -0.29
N VAL A 42 -7.76 -8.86 0.53
CA VAL A 42 -6.64 -9.80 0.30
C VAL A 42 -7.21 -11.19 0.10
N ASP A 43 -6.48 -12.05 -0.62
CA ASP A 43 -6.87 -13.44 -0.81
C ASP A 43 -6.69 -14.27 0.47
N GLY A 44 -7.07 -15.55 0.43
CA GLY A 44 -6.88 -16.49 1.55
C GLY A 44 -5.41 -16.77 1.93
N ARG A 45 -4.45 -16.17 1.23
CA ARG A 45 -3.01 -16.21 1.53
C ARG A 45 -2.46 -14.84 1.93
N LEU A 46 -3.32 -13.85 2.18
CA LEU A 46 -2.94 -12.47 2.53
C LEU A 46 -2.23 -11.73 1.40
N GLN A 47 -2.46 -12.13 0.15
CA GLN A 47 -1.97 -11.43 -1.01
C GLN A 47 -3.05 -10.48 -1.52
N PRO A 48 -2.74 -9.18 -1.69
CA PRO A 48 -3.64 -8.31 -2.40
C PRO A 48 -3.74 -8.70 -3.87
N ALA A 49 -4.81 -8.28 -4.54
CA ALA A 49 -4.91 -8.40 -5.98
C ALA A 49 -3.70 -7.71 -6.65
N ARG A 50 -3.07 -8.38 -7.62
CA ARG A 50 -1.86 -7.88 -8.28
C ARG A 50 -2.03 -6.47 -8.87
N ALA A 51 -3.18 -6.19 -9.47
CA ALA A 51 -3.50 -4.88 -10.05
C ALA A 51 -3.56 -3.77 -8.99
N GLU A 52 -4.13 -4.05 -7.81
CA GLU A 52 -4.18 -3.10 -6.69
C GLU A 52 -2.78 -2.86 -6.12
N ALA A 53 -1.98 -3.92 -5.99
CA ALA A 53 -0.60 -3.82 -5.53
C ALA A 53 0.28 -3.01 -6.49
N GLU A 54 0.12 -3.20 -7.80
CA GLU A 54 0.83 -2.44 -8.82
C GLU A 54 0.41 -0.96 -8.80
N ALA A 55 -0.90 -0.68 -8.72
CA ALA A 55 -1.41 0.69 -8.65
C ALA A 55 -0.90 1.41 -7.40
N ALA A 56 -0.93 0.74 -6.24
CA ALA A 56 -0.38 1.24 -4.99
C ALA A 56 1.14 1.47 -5.09
N TRP A 57 1.88 0.53 -5.68
CA TRP A 57 3.32 0.68 -5.89
C TRP A 57 3.62 1.90 -6.74
N ARG A 58 2.94 2.07 -7.88
CA ARG A 58 3.15 3.24 -8.74
C ARG A 58 2.89 4.56 -8.02
N ALA A 59 1.89 4.61 -7.14
CA ALA A 59 1.53 5.80 -6.37
C ALA A 59 2.46 6.08 -5.18
N LEU A 60 3.02 5.04 -4.55
CA LEU A 60 3.72 5.14 -3.27
C LEU A 60 5.23 4.83 -3.35
N ARG A 61 5.74 4.32 -4.48
CA ARG A 61 7.13 3.86 -4.63
C ARG A 61 8.18 4.91 -4.29
N GLY A 62 7.94 6.18 -4.63
CA GLY A 62 8.89 7.26 -4.36
C GLY A 62 9.12 7.47 -2.86
N ASP A 63 8.04 7.61 -2.11
CA ASP A 63 8.09 7.73 -0.65
C ASP A 63 8.58 6.44 0.00
N PHE A 64 8.16 5.29 -0.51
CA PHE A 64 8.57 3.99 0.02
C PHE A 64 10.08 3.77 -0.13
N LEU A 65 10.65 3.98 -1.32
CA LEU A 65 12.09 3.80 -1.56
C LEU A 65 12.94 4.83 -0.81
N THR A 66 12.39 6.01 -0.56
CA THR A 66 13.03 7.04 0.26
C THR A 66 13.09 6.63 1.74
N ARG A 67 12.01 6.03 2.26
CA ARG A 67 11.90 5.63 3.68
C ARG A 67 12.48 4.25 3.96
N TYR A 68 12.47 3.37 2.97
CA TYR A 68 12.95 1.99 3.02
C TYR A 68 13.86 1.75 1.81
N PRO A 69 15.08 2.32 1.79
CA PRO A 69 16.01 2.08 0.71
C PRO A 69 16.34 0.57 0.64
N PRO A 70 16.40 -0.02 -0.58
CA PRO A 70 16.83 -1.40 -0.74
C PRO A 70 18.25 -1.56 -0.18
N GLN A 71 18.49 -2.67 0.52
CA GLN A 71 19.85 -3.01 0.94
C GLN A 71 20.67 -3.42 -0.28
N GLU A 72 21.99 -3.24 -0.23
CA GLU A 72 22.90 -3.54 -1.34
C GLU A 72 22.61 -4.92 -1.94
N GLY A 73 22.26 -4.94 -3.23
CA GLY A 73 21.95 -6.15 -3.98
C GLY A 73 20.59 -6.81 -3.71
N ARG A 74 19.71 -6.24 -2.87
CA ARG A 74 18.37 -6.78 -2.58
C ARG A 74 17.26 -5.77 -2.85
N LEU A 75 16.61 -5.94 -4.00
CA LEU A 75 15.37 -5.25 -4.35
C LEU A 75 14.20 -5.78 -3.51
N TRP A 76 13.25 -4.90 -3.20
CA TRP A 76 12.00 -5.27 -2.54
C TRP A 76 11.12 -6.13 -3.45
N TRP A 77 10.22 -6.92 -2.87
CA TRP A 77 9.29 -7.75 -3.66
C TRP A 77 8.53 -6.91 -4.71
N ALA A 78 7.94 -5.78 -4.32
CA ALA A 78 7.19 -4.94 -5.25
C ALA A 78 8.08 -4.32 -6.33
N GLN A 79 9.34 -4.01 -6.01
CA GLN A 79 10.30 -3.54 -7.00
C GLN A 79 10.68 -4.65 -8.00
N ARG A 80 10.78 -5.90 -7.56
CA ARG A 80 11.07 -7.03 -8.47
C ARG A 80 9.89 -7.41 -9.36
N GLU A 81 8.67 -7.23 -8.87
CA GLU A 81 7.45 -7.66 -9.55
C GLU A 81 6.85 -6.59 -10.47
N PHE A 82 7.14 -5.30 -10.20
CA PHE A 82 6.49 -4.17 -10.86
C PHE A 82 7.43 -3.13 -11.49
N ASP A 83 8.75 -3.16 -11.24
CA ASP A 83 9.77 -2.40 -12.00
C ASP A 83 10.55 -3.33 -12.95
#